data_AF-A0A925WP55-F1
#
_entry.id   AF-A0A925WP55-F1
#
_cell.length_a   1.000
_cell.length_b   1.000
_cell.length_c   1.000
_cell.angle_alpha   90.00
_cell.angle_beta   90.00
_cell.angle_gamma   90.00
#
_symmetry.space_group_name_H-M   'P 1'
#
loop_
_entity.id
_entity.type
_entity.pdbx_description
1 polymer ?
#
loop_
_entity_poly.entity_id
_entity_poly.type
_entity_poly.pdbx_seq_one_letter_code
_entity_poly.pdbx_strand_id
1 'polypeptide(L)' 'MAIDRVGGITTVRVGTRGSALARIQTALAMDALRYAYPTLTLSEHIIKTTGDTVTDVPLSALASGASGVFTSALEA' A
#
# COMPACT_ATOMS: atom_id res chain seq x y z
N MET A 1 9.77 -6.68 2.44
CA MET A 1 8.97 -6.92 1.22
C MET A 1 9.15 -8.38 0.78
N ALA A 2 8.26 -9.27 1.18
CA ALA A 2 8.37 -10.70 0.90
C ALA A 2 7.77 -11.02 -0.48
N ILE A 3 8.62 -11.44 -1.41
CA ILE A 3 8.21 -12.10 -2.64
C ILE A 3 7.81 -13.53 -2.29
N ASP A 4 6.53 -13.88 -2.44
CA ASP A 4 6.09 -15.25 -2.22
C ASP A 4 6.18 -16.00 -3.55
N ARG A 5 6.85 -17.16 -3.54
CA ARG A 5 7.23 -17.88 -4.76
C ARG A 5 6.55 -19.23 -4.78
N VAL A 6 5.36 -19.28 -5.37
CA VAL A 6 4.63 -20.53 -5.62
C VAL A 6 4.91 -20.98 -7.06
N GLY A 7 5.51 -22.16 -7.22
CA GLY A 7 5.60 -22.84 -8.54
C GLY A 7 6.37 -22.10 -9.64
N GLY A 8 7.32 -21.22 -9.29
CA GLY A 8 8.11 -20.45 -10.26
C GLY A 8 7.52 -19.09 -10.65
N ILE A 9 6.32 -18.77 -10.18
CA ILE A 9 5.66 -17.47 -10.41
C ILE A 9 6.01 -16.53 -9.25
N THR A 10 6.59 -15.37 -9.57
CA THR A 10 6.86 -14.31 -8.59
C THR A 10 5.58 -13.51 -8.38
N THR A 11 4.95 -13.63 -7.22
CA THR A 11 3.81 -12.78 -6.86
C THR A 11 4.30 -11.56 -6.09
N VAL A 12 3.97 -10.37 -6.59
CA VAL A 12 4.28 -9.10 -5.92
C VAL A 12 3.05 -8.62 -5.18
N ARG A 13 3.23 -8.48 -3.85
CA ARG A 13 2.24 -7.92 -2.95
C ARG A 13 2.35 -6.40 -2.96
N VAL A 14 1.28 -5.74 -3.38
CA VAL A 14 1.19 -4.27 -3.48
C VAL A 14 0.41 -3.74 -2.28
N GLY A 15 1.13 -3.16 -1.31
CA GLY A 15 0.55 -2.54 -0.14
C GLY A 15 -0.11 -1.20 -0.48
N THR A 16 -1.31 -0.94 0.06
CA THR A 16 -2.02 0.33 -0.10
C THR A 16 -2.93 0.64 1.08
N ARG A 17 -3.34 1.90 1.22
CA ARG A 17 -4.39 2.30 2.16
C ARG A 17 -5.77 1.87 1.65
N GLY A 18 -6.73 1.79 2.56
CA GLY A 18 -8.12 1.38 2.25
C GLY A 18 -8.99 2.47 1.62
N SER A 19 -8.56 3.73 1.58
CA SER A 19 -9.36 4.83 1.04
C SER A 19 -9.55 4.69 -0.47
N ALA A 20 -10.71 5.13 -0.98
CA ALA A 20 -11.05 5.01 -2.41
C ALA A 20 -9.96 5.59 -3.33
N LEU A 21 -9.41 6.75 -2.97
CA LEU A 21 -8.32 7.38 -3.74
C LEU A 21 -7.04 6.54 -3.74
N ALA A 22 -6.63 5.99 -2.60
CA ALA A 22 -5.43 5.16 -2.51
C ALA A 22 -5.59 3.87 -3.35
N ARG A 23 -6.76 3.27 -3.33
CA ARG A 23 -7.11 2.08 -4.14
C ARG A 23 -7.06 2.39 -5.64
N ILE A 24 -7.56 3.55 -6.07
CA ILE A 24 -7.47 4.02 -7.46
C ILE A 24 -6.00 4.23 -7.87
N GLN A 25 -5.20 4.90 -7.03
CA GLN A 25 -3.77 5.10 -7.29
C GLN A 25 -3.02 3.77 -7.43
N THR A 26 -3.34 2.80 -6.57
CA THR A 26 -2.79 1.45 -6.64
C THR A 26 -3.22 0.71 -7.89
N ALA A 27 -4.48 0.78 -8.28
CA ALA A 27 -4.97 0.19 -9.52
C ALA A 27 -4.22 0.75 -10.75
N LEU A 28 -4.05 2.08 -10.83
CA LEU A 28 -3.29 2.72 -11.91
C LEU A 28 -1.84 2.20 -11.99
N ALA A 29 -1.17 2.06 -10.86
CA ALA A 29 0.19 1.53 -10.82
C ALA A 29 0.25 0.04 -11.21
N MET A 30 -0.69 -0.77 -10.72
CA MET A 30 -0.78 -2.19 -11.04
C MET A 30 -1.08 -2.41 -12.54
N ASP A 31 -1.92 -1.58 -13.15
CA ASP A 31 -2.24 -1.70 -14.58
C ASP A 31 -1.03 -1.36 -15.45
N ALA A 32 -0.27 -0.32 -15.09
CA ALA A 32 1.00 -0.01 -15.76
C ALA A 32 2.01 -1.16 -15.63
N LEU A 33 2.09 -1.79 -14.44
CA LEU A 33 2.97 -2.95 -14.21
C LEU A 33 2.52 -4.19 -14.99
N ARG A 34 1.21 -4.47 -15.07
CA ARG A 34 0.68 -5.58 -15.87
C ARG A 34 0.95 -5.39 -17.36
N TYR A 35 0.86 -4.16 -17.84
CA TYR A 35 1.18 -3.82 -19.23
C TYR A 35 2.67 -4.04 -19.53
N ALA A 36 3.56 -3.58 -18.64
CA ALA A 36 5.01 -3.72 -18.82
C ALA A 36 5.53 -5.15 -18.57
N TYR A 37 4.88 -5.91 -17.68
CA TYR A 37 5.29 -7.24 -17.25
C TYR A 37 4.10 -8.22 -17.21
N PRO A 38 3.64 -8.76 -18.35
CA PRO A 38 2.44 -9.60 -18.42
C PRO A 38 2.50 -10.91 -17.62
N THR A 39 3.70 -11.38 -17.29
CA THR A 39 3.92 -12.60 -16.50
C THR A 39 3.98 -12.33 -14.99
N LEU A 40 3.88 -11.07 -14.57
CA LEU A 40 3.92 -10.67 -13.16
C LEU A 40 2.53 -10.84 -12.53
N THR A 41 2.46 -11.66 -11.50
CA THR A 41 1.26 -11.75 -10.66
C THR A 41 1.29 -10.65 -9.61
N LEU A 42 0.26 -9.81 -9.57
CA LEU A 42 0.11 -8.72 -8.61
C LEU A 42 -1.07 -8.97 -7.69
N SER A 43 -0.87 -8.84 -6.39
CA SER A 43 -1.95 -8.90 -5.38
C SER A 43 -2.00 -7.64 -4.55
N GLU A 44 -3.18 -7.05 -4.42
CA GLU A 44 -3.38 -5.83 -3.63
C GLU A 44 -3.60 -6.19 -2.15
N HIS A 45 -2.94 -5.49 -1.24
CA HIS A 45 -3.05 -5.70 0.21
C HIS A 45 -3.37 -4.38 0.91
N ILE A 46 -4.56 -4.31 1.52
CA ILE A 46 -4.97 -3.15 2.32
C ILE A 46 -4.24 -3.17 3.65
N ILE A 47 -3.61 -2.04 3.99
CA ILE A 47 -2.94 -1.79 5.25
C ILE A 47 -3.61 -0.56 5.88
N LYS A 48 -4.14 -0.75 7.09
CA LYS A 48 -4.77 0.33 7.86
C LYS A 48 -3.70 1.12 8.59
N THR A 49 -3.69 2.44 8.42
CA THR A 49 -2.70 3.31 9.07
C THR A 49 -3.27 3.97 10.33
N THR A 50 -2.39 4.62 11.11
CA THR A 50 -2.82 5.46 12.23
C THR A 50 -3.75 6.57 11.76
N GLY A 51 -3.42 7.25 10.65
CA GLY A 51 -4.28 8.28 10.06
C GLY A 51 -5.59 7.77 9.47
N ASP A 52 -5.73 6.46 9.19
CA ASP A 52 -7.03 5.85 8.84
C ASP A 52 -7.89 5.57 10.09
N THR A 53 -7.25 5.46 11.25
CA THR A 53 -7.90 5.05 12.51
C THR A 53 -8.28 6.26 13.35
N VAL A 54 -7.40 7.27 13.41
CA VAL A 54 -7.59 8.48 14.22
C VAL A 54 -7.94 9.64 13.29
N THR A 55 -9.18 10.11 13.39
CA THR A 55 -9.76 11.11 12.48
C THR A 55 -10.38 12.31 13.22
N ASP A 56 -10.44 12.22 14.54
CA ASP A 56 -11.01 13.19 15.48
C ASP A 56 -9.95 14.11 16.10
N VAL A 57 -8.68 13.89 15.79
CA VAL A 57 -7.55 14.67 16.29
C VAL A 57 -6.89 15.43 15.13
N PRO A 58 -6.52 16.71 15.30
CA PRO A 58 -5.78 17.45 14.29
C PRO A 58 -4.49 16.73 13.88
N LEU A 59 -4.18 16.75 12.58
CA LEU A 59 -2.99 16.11 12.02
C LEU A 59 -1.69 16.54 12.73
N SER A 60 -1.60 17.82 13.11
CA SER A 60 -0.44 18.38 13.85
C SER A 60 -0.22 17.76 15.23
N ALA A 61 -1.28 17.25 15.87
CA ALA A 61 -1.19 16.57 17.16
C ALA A 61 -0.88 15.07 17.01
N LEU A 62 -1.16 14.49 15.84
CA LEU A 62 -0.82 13.09 15.51
C LEU A 62 0.62 12.94 15.00
N ALA A 63 1.13 13.97 14.31
CA ALA A 63 2.46 13.97 13.74
C ALA A 63 3.48 14.58 14.73
N SER A 64 4.09 13.77 15.58
CA SER A 64 5.19 14.19 16.46
C SER A 64 6.55 14.24 15.74
N GLY A 65 6.62 14.96 14.63
CA GLY A 65 7.85 15.11 13.82
C GLY A 65 7.97 14.10 12.67
N ALA A 66 8.77 13.05 12.84
CA ALA A 66 9.31 12.23 11.75
C ALA A 66 8.52 10.95 11.38
N SER A 67 7.45 10.62 12.11
CA SER A 67 6.68 9.39 11.87
C SER A 67 5.51 9.63 10.92
N GLY A 68 5.43 8.86 9.84
CA GLY A 68 4.44 9.02 8.80
C GLY A 68 3.10 8.40 9.19
N VAL A 69 2.14 9.23 9.62
CA VAL A 69 0.80 8.77 10.06
C VAL A 69 0.00 8.02 8.98
N PHE A 70 0.35 8.21 7.70
CA PHE A 70 -0.24 7.51 6.55
C PHE A 70 0.71 6.52 5.87
N THR A 71 1.98 6.41 6.30
CA THR A 71 3.00 5.63 5.57
C THR A 71 3.75 4.64 6.45
N SER A 72 3.97 4.91 7.74
CA SER A 72 4.83 4.05 8.57
C SER A 72 4.31 2.61 8.70
N ALA A 73 2.99 2.39 8.65
CA ALA A 73 2.43 1.04 8.61
C ALA A 73 2.67 0.30 7.28
N LEU A 74 2.90 1.03 6.18
CA LEU A 74 3.27 0.47 4.87
C LEU A 74 4.77 0.13 4.80
N GLU A 75 5.60 0.78 5.62
CA GLU A 75 7.07 0.68 5.61
C GLU A 75 7.62 -0.37 6.59
N ALA A 76 6.80 -0.83 7.54
CA ALA A 76 7.14 -1.84 8.56
C ALA A 76 7.23 -3.27 8.00
#